data_AF-A0A2A5GUH1-F1
#
_entry.id   AF-A0A2A5GUH1-F1
#
_cell.length_a   1.000
_cell.length_b   1.000
_cell.length_c   1.000
_cell.angle_alpha   90.00
_cell.angle_beta   90.00
_cell.angle_gamma   90.00
#
_symmetry.space_group_name_H-M   'P 1'
#
loop_
_entity.id
_entity.type
_entity.pdbx_description
1 polymer ?
#
loop_
_entity_poly.entity_id
_entity_poly.type
_entity_poly.pdbx_seq_one_letter_code
_entity_poly.pdbx_strand_id
1 'polypeptide(L)'
;MYNIIKETYLQARKDKNKEEIALYSYLIGEIENKLMTMDGVKKTYPNIKIVALVKSIKAKSEEMNNTLEVELLTKLIPTQMNEAGIMRIFQDNPELNNMGMRMKYLKENYGGLYDGKLASTIAKSINN
;
A
#
# COMPACT_ATOMS: atom_id res chain seq x y z
N MET A 1 1.65 -5.82 3.59
CA MET A 1 1.00 -6.05 2.28
C MET A 1 1.58 -7.23 1.51
N TYR A 2 2.90 -7.34 1.31
CA TYR A 2 3.49 -8.48 0.60
C TYR A 2 3.08 -9.84 1.17
N ASN A 3 3.11 -10.02 2.50
CA ASN A 3 2.67 -11.26 3.15
C ASN A 3 1.17 -11.53 2.92
N ILE A 4 0.32 -10.49 2.94
CA ILE A 4 -1.11 -10.62 2.64
C ILE A 4 -1.29 -11.18 1.23
N ILE A 5 -0.60 -10.64 0.23
CA ILE A 5 -0.67 -11.14 -1.16
C ILE A 5 -0.21 -12.60 -1.24
N LYS A 6 0.85 -12.98 -0.50
CA LYS A 6 1.28 -14.39 -0.42
C LYS A 6 0.24 -15.30 0.22
N GLU A 7 -0.41 -14.85 1.29
CA GLU A 7 -1.49 -15.61 1.94
C GLU A 7 -2.70 -15.75 1.01
N THR A 8 -3.12 -14.69 0.33
CA THR A 8 -4.21 -14.73 -0.65
C THR A 8 -3.86 -15.67 -1.81
N TYR A 9 -2.62 -15.66 -2.31
CA TYR A 9 -2.16 -16.62 -3.31
C TYR A 9 -2.28 -18.07 -2.82
N LEU A 10 -1.85 -18.36 -1.59
CA LEU A 10 -1.98 -19.71 -1.01
C LEU A 10 -3.44 -20.14 -0.86
N GLN A 11 -4.32 -19.21 -0.51
CA GLN A 11 -5.75 -19.47 -0.43
C GLN A 11 -6.35 -19.76 -1.81
N ALA A 12 -6.05 -18.94 -2.82
CA ALA A 12 -6.47 -19.17 -4.20
C ALA A 12 -6.03 -20.54 -4.74
N ARG A 13 -4.84 -21.02 -4.34
CA ARG A 13 -4.38 -22.38 -4.66
C ARG A 13 -5.22 -23.49 -4.02
N LYS A 14 -5.63 -23.32 -2.76
CA LYS A 14 -6.50 -24.27 -2.07
C LYS A 14 -7.88 -24.32 -2.73
N ASP A 15 -8.38 -23.15 -3.13
CA ASP A 15 -9.68 -22.99 -3.76
C ASP A 15 -9.67 -23.32 -5.26
N LYS A 16 -8.49 -23.60 -5.82
CA LYS A 16 -8.25 -23.90 -7.24
C LYS A 16 -8.75 -22.80 -8.19
N ASN A 17 -8.78 -21.54 -7.73
CA ASN A 17 -9.15 -20.38 -8.53
C ASN A 17 -7.98 -19.98 -9.44
N LYS A 18 -8.07 -20.32 -10.72
CA LYS A 18 -6.95 -20.21 -11.67
C LYS A 18 -6.61 -18.75 -11.99
N GLU A 19 -7.63 -17.91 -12.06
CA GLU A 19 -7.54 -16.49 -12.35
C GLU A 19 -6.80 -15.76 -11.22
N GLU A 20 -7.20 -16.02 -9.96
CA GLU A 20 -6.52 -15.48 -8.79
C GLU A 20 -5.08 -16.00 -8.65
N ILE A 21 -4.84 -17.30 -8.90
CA ILE A 21 -3.49 -17.88 -8.91
C ILE A 21 -2.60 -17.16 -9.92
N ALA A 22 -3.09 -16.92 -11.14
CA ALA A 22 -2.33 -16.25 -12.19
C ALA A 22 -2.00 -14.80 -11.79
N LEU A 23 -2.99 -14.04 -11.32
CA LEU A 23 -2.82 -12.66 -10.89
C LEU A 23 -1.85 -12.54 -9.71
N TYR A 24 -2.06 -13.31 -8.63
CA TYR A 24 -1.26 -13.16 -7.42
C TYR A 24 0.16 -13.67 -7.61
N SER A 25 0.39 -14.73 -8.39
CA SER A 25 1.75 -15.16 -8.74
C SER A 25 2.49 -14.12 -9.57
N TYR A 26 1.82 -13.49 -10.54
CA TYR A 26 2.36 -12.36 -11.30
C TYR A 26 2.74 -11.19 -10.37
N LEU A 27 1.83 -10.78 -9.48
CA LEU A 27 2.09 -9.71 -8.51
C LEU A 27 3.28 -10.01 -7.60
N ILE A 28 3.39 -11.25 -7.10
CA ILE A 28 4.53 -11.66 -6.27
C ILE A 28 5.84 -11.50 -7.06
N GLY A 29 5.88 -11.95 -8.32
CA GLY A 29 7.04 -11.80 -9.18
C GLY A 29 7.41 -10.34 -9.43
N GLU A 30 6.42 -9.50 -9.73
CA GLU A 30 6.64 -8.05 -9.93
C GLU A 30 7.18 -7.37 -8.67
N ILE A 31 6.65 -7.72 -7.50
CA ILE A 31 7.11 -7.18 -6.21
C ILE A 31 8.55 -7.62 -5.92
N GLU A 32 8.85 -8.91 -6.11
CA GLU A 32 10.18 -9.47 -5.86
C GLU A 32 11.24 -8.89 -6.80
N ASN A 33 10.89 -8.68 -8.06
CA ASN A 33 11.82 -8.17 -9.06
C ASN A 33 12.04 -6.65 -8.95
N LYS A 34 11.01 -5.87 -8.62
CA LYS A 34 11.08 -4.39 -8.70
C LYS A 34 11.20 -3.69 -7.36
N LEU A 35 10.68 -4.30 -6.29
CA LEU A 35 10.47 -3.59 -5.02
C LEU A 35 11.27 -4.17 -3.86
N MET A 36 11.95 -5.30 -4.06
CA MET A 36 12.81 -5.88 -3.05
C MET A 36 13.91 -4.90 -2.67
N THR A 37 14.01 -4.65 -1.37
CA THR A 37 15.11 -3.92 -0.76
C THR A 37 15.78 -4.80 0.30
N MET A 38 16.98 -4.42 0.71
CA MET A 38 17.71 -5.10 1.77
C MET A 38 17.73 -4.22 3.01
N ASP A 39 17.41 -4.81 4.16
CA ASP A 39 17.67 -4.26 5.48
C ASP A 39 18.68 -5.19 6.17
N GLY A 40 19.96 -4.84 6.07
CA GLY A 40 21.07 -5.76 6.34
C GLY A 40 21.01 -6.98 5.41
N VAL A 41 20.80 -8.17 6.00
CA VAL A 41 20.65 -9.45 5.27
C VAL A 41 19.19 -9.81 4.97
N LYS A 42 18.23 -9.05 5.48
CA LYS A 42 16.81 -9.36 5.37
C LYS A 42 16.20 -8.68 4.15
N LYS A 43 15.49 -9.46 3.32
CA LYS A 43 14.65 -8.90 2.25
C LYS A 43 13.46 -8.16 2.85
N THR A 44 13.26 -6.93 2.39
CA THR A 44 12.16 -6.06 2.79
C THR A 44 11.39 -5.60 1.57
N TYR A 45 10.09 -5.36 1.76
CA TYR A 45 9.17 -5.00 0.69
C TYR A 45 8.31 -3.82 1.16
N PRO A 46 8.68 -2.56 0.82
CA PRO A 46 8.01 -1.39 1.35
C PRO A 46 6.54 -1.33 0.93
N ASN A 47 5.61 -1.36 1.90
CA ASN A 47 4.16 -1.38 1.64
C ASN A 47 3.71 -0.26 0.69
N ILE A 48 4.22 0.95 0.87
CA ILE A 48 3.91 2.11 0.00
C ILE A 48 4.23 1.84 -1.48
N LYS A 49 5.35 1.16 -1.76
CA LYS A 49 5.73 0.82 -3.14
C LYS A 49 4.84 -0.29 -3.70
N ILE A 50 4.45 -1.26 -2.87
CA ILE A 50 3.55 -2.34 -3.28
C ILE A 50 2.16 -1.77 -3.61
N VAL A 51 1.61 -0.88 -2.78
CA VAL A 51 0.33 -0.20 -3.07
C VAL A 51 0.40 0.57 -4.38
N ALA A 52 1.50 1.30 -4.63
CA ALA A 52 1.69 2.03 -5.88
C ALA A 52 1.73 1.10 -7.11
N LEU A 53 2.43 -0.04 -7.01
CA LEU A 53 2.47 -1.05 -8.05
C LEU A 53 1.08 -1.64 -8.33
N VAL A 54 0.35 -2.05 -7.28
CA VAL A 54 -1.01 -2.60 -7.40
C VAL A 54 -1.96 -1.59 -8.04
N LYS A 55 -1.89 -0.31 -7.66
CA LYS A 55 -2.66 0.77 -8.31
C LYS A 55 -2.31 0.93 -9.79
N SER A 56 -1.02 0.84 -10.14
CA SER A 56 -0.58 0.94 -11.53
C SER A 56 -1.06 -0.23 -12.38
N ILE A 57 -1.04 -1.46 -11.85
CA ILE A 57 -1.56 -2.64 -12.56
C ILE A 57 -3.07 -2.53 -12.70
N LYS A 58 -3.78 -2.10 -11.65
CA LYS A 58 -5.23 -1.87 -11.71
C LYS A 58 -5.62 -0.90 -12.81
N ALA A 59 -4.92 0.23 -12.92
CA ALA A 59 -5.18 1.22 -13.98
C ALA A 59 -5.03 0.62 -15.39
N LYS A 60 -4.02 -0.23 -15.61
CA LYS A 60 -3.87 -0.95 -16.89
C LYS A 60 -4.99 -1.95 -17.12
N SER A 61 -5.41 -2.69 -16.09
CA SER A 61 -6.54 -3.62 -16.19
C SER A 61 -7.86 -2.89 -16.51
N GLU A 62 -8.05 -1.66 -16.00
CA GLU A 62 -9.17 -0.79 -16.37
C GLU A 62 -9.13 -0.39 -17.84
N GLU A 63 -7.97 0.03 -18.36
CA GLU A 63 -7.78 0.35 -19.79
C GLU A 63 -8.07 -0.87 -20.69
N MET A 64 -7.79 -2.08 -20.20
CA MET A 64 -8.05 -3.34 -20.90
C MET A 64 -9.49 -3.87 -20.70
N ASN A 65 -10.35 -3.17 -19.94
CA ASN A 65 -11.68 -3.63 -19.54
C ASN A 65 -11.70 -5.00 -18.84
N ASN A 66 -10.62 -5.36 -18.12
CA ASN A 66 -10.54 -6.60 -17.36
C ASN A 66 -11.18 -6.43 -15.97
N THR A 67 -12.51 -6.44 -15.92
CA THR A 67 -13.28 -6.15 -14.70
C THR A 67 -12.96 -7.08 -13.53
N LEU A 68 -12.74 -8.37 -13.79
CA LEU A 68 -12.38 -9.35 -12.75
C LEU A 68 -11.07 -8.98 -12.06
N GLU A 69 -10.03 -8.67 -12.84
CA GLU A 69 -8.73 -8.28 -12.29
C GLU A 69 -8.83 -6.95 -11.52
N VAL A 70 -9.61 -5.99 -12.02
CA VAL A 70 -9.87 -4.73 -11.32
C VAL A 70 -10.51 -4.98 -9.96
N GLU A 71 -11.49 -5.86 -9.85
CA GLU A 71 -12.13 -6.22 -8.58
C GLU A 71 -11.13 -6.87 -7.61
N LEU A 72 -10.33 -7.83 -8.09
CA LEU A 72 -9.34 -8.54 -7.27
C LEU A 72 -8.25 -7.58 -6.76
N LEU A 73 -7.75 -6.68 -7.61
CA LEU A 73 -6.75 -5.67 -7.24
C LEU A 73 -7.32 -4.63 -6.28
N THR A 74 -8.60 -4.27 -6.44
CA THR A 74 -9.28 -3.32 -5.53
C THR A 74 -9.31 -3.85 -4.10
N LYS A 75 -9.55 -5.15 -3.91
CA LYS A 75 -9.54 -5.79 -2.58
C LYS A 75 -8.17 -5.75 -1.89
N LEU A 76 -7.08 -5.63 -2.66
CA LEU A 76 -5.73 -5.53 -2.12
C LEU A 76 -5.34 -4.10 -1.73
N ILE A 77 -5.97 -3.08 -2.33
CA ILE A 77 -5.65 -1.67 -2.04
C ILE A 77 -6.26 -1.31 -0.68
N PRO A 78 -5.45 -0.92 0.32
CA PRO A 78 -5.98 -0.56 1.62
C PRO A 78 -6.88 0.68 1.53
N THR A 79 -7.94 0.69 2.32
CA THR A 79 -8.78 1.87 2.54
C THR A 79 -7.89 3.05 2.93
N GLN A 80 -7.98 4.12 2.17
CA GLN A 80 -7.20 5.33 2.44
C GLN A 80 -7.78 6.05 3.65
N MET A 81 -6.92 6.49 4.55
CA MET A 81 -7.26 7.42 5.61
C MET A 81 -7.72 8.73 4.99
N ASN A 82 -8.84 9.23 5.51
CA ASN A 82 -9.31 10.57 5.19
C ASN A 82 -8.55 11.62 6.02
N GLU A 83 -8.82 12.88 5.73
CA GLU A 83 -8.23 14.02 6.44
C GLU A 83 -8.42 13.94 7.95
N ALA A 84 -9.63 13.62 8.42
CA ALA A 84 -9.93 13.49 9.84
C ALA A 84 -9.07 12.42 10.53
N GLY A 85 -8.84 11.28 9.87
CA GLY A 85 -7.98 10.21 10.39
C GLY A 85 -6.53 10.64 10.51
N ILE A 86 -6.00 11.33 9.50
CA ILE A 86 -4.63 11.85 9.50
C ILE A 86 -4.46 12.93 10.59
N MET A 87 -5.43 13.83 10.72
CA MET A 87 -5.43 14.89 11.73
C MET A 87 -5.43 14.31 13.14
N ARG A 88 -6.27 13.28 13.37
CA ARG A 88 -6.33 12.59 14.66
C ARG A 88 -5.01 11.93 15.02
N ILE A 89 -4.32 11.30 14.06
CA ILE A 89 -2.98 10.73 14.31
C ILE A 89 -2.01 11.81 14.82
N PHE A 90 -2.01 13.01 14.23
CA PHE A 90 -1.13 14.09 14.68
C PHE A 90 -1.54 14.67 16.03
N GLN A 91 -2.83 14.74 16.33
CA GLN A 91 -3.35 15.19 17.63
C GLN A 91 -3.02 14.20 18.76
N ASP A 92 -3.14 12.90 18.48
CA ASP A 92 -2.89 11.83 19.45
C ASP A 92 -1.37 11.62 19.70
N ASN A 93 -0.50 12.19 18.85
CA ASN A 93 0.96 12.12 18.95
C ASN A 93 1.58 13.54 18.98
N PRO A 94 1.35 14.33 20.04
CA PRO A 94 1.77 15.73 20.14
C PRO A 94 3.30 15.91 20.13
N GLU A 95 4.07 14.87 20.42
CA GLU A 95 5.53 14.86 20.31
C GLU A 95 6.03 14.98 18.87
N LEU A 96 5.16 14.73 17.87
CA LEU A 96 5.42 15.00 16.45
C LEU A 96 5.30 16.50 16.16
N ASN A 97 6.24 17.27 16.70
CA ASN A 97 6.23 18.73 16.74
C ASN A 97 6.62 19.42 15.43
N ASN A 98 7.09 18.67 14.43
CA ASN A 98 7.45 19.21 13.15
C ASN A 98 7.03 18.31 11.99
N MET A 99 6.93 18.93 10.82
CA MET A 99 6.56 18.29 9.57
C MET A 99 7.40 17.04 9.26
N GLY A 100 8.71 17.09 9.48
CA GLY A 100 9.60 15.95 9.23
C GLY A 100 9.27 14.73 10.09
N MET A 101 9.04 14.95 11.38
CA MET A 101 8.65 13.89 12.33
C MET A 101 7.27 13.32 11.99
N ARG A 102 6.28 14.18 11.72
CA ARG A 102 4.93 13.78 11.29
C ARG A 102 4.95 12.88 10.06
N MET A 103 5.66 13.31 9.02
CA MET A 103 5.74 12.56 7.77
C MET A 103 6.53 11.26 7.90
N LYS A 104 7.60 11.26 8.70
CA LYS A 104 8.35 10.03 9.00
C LYS A 104 7.47 9.02 9.72
N TYR A 105 6.75 9.46 10.76
CA TYR A 105 5.84 8.61 11.53
C TYR A 105 4.74 8.01 10.65
N LEU A 106 4.10 8.81 9.79
CA LEU A 106 3.11 8.31 8.84
C LEU A 106 3.70 7.27 7.88
N LYS A 107 4.89 7.52 7.34
CA LYS A 107 5.54 6.61 6.40
C LYS A 107 5.87 5.25 7.05
N GLU A 108 6.35 5.27 8.29
CA GLU A 108 6.78 4.09 9.03
C GLU A 108 5.59 3.25 9.51
N ASN A 109 4.55 3.90 10.03
CA ASN A 109 3.42 3.21 10.69
C ASN A 109 2.23 2.99 9.76
N TYR A 110 2.04 3.87 8.77
CA TYR A 110 0.84 3.89 7.92
C TYR A 110 1.15 3.94 6.42
N GLY A 111 2.37 3.57 6.02
CA GLY A 111 2.82 3.64 4.63
C GLY A 111 1.89 2.92 3.65
N GLY A 112 1.31 3.68 2.71
CA GLY A 112 0.36 3.18 1.72
C GLY A 112 -1.13 3.32 2.10
N LEU A 113 -1.41 3.78 3.33
CA LEU A 113 -2.77 4.02 3.83
C LEU A 113 -3.22 5.48 3.71
N TYR A 114 -2.41 6.37 3.15
CA TYR A 114 -2.76 7.79 3.02
C TYR A 114 -2.23 8.37 1.72
N ASP A 115 -2.86 9.46 1.27
CA ASP A 115 -2.33 10.30 0.21
C ASP A 115 -1.25 11.24 0.77
N GLY A 116 -0.04 11.16 0.20
CA GLY A 116 1.11 11.91 0.70
C GLY A 116 0.98 13.42 0.53
N LYS A 117 0.22 13.91 -0.47
CA LYS A 117 -0.02 15.34 -0.65
C LYS A 117 -1.01 15.83 0.41
N LEU A 118 -2.11 15.11 0.60
CA LEU A 118 -3.10 15.42 1.64
C LEU A 118 -2.45 15.45 3.03
N ALA A 119 -1.70 14.41 3.39
CA ALA A 119 -1.00 14.36 4.67
C ALA A 119 -0.01 15.52 4.86
N SER A 120 0.70 15.90 3.78
CA SER A 120 1.63 17.03 3.81
C SER A 120 0.93 18.37 4.01
N THR A 121 -0.23 18.57 3.39
CA THR A 121 -1.06 19.77 3.58
C THR A 121 -1.54 19.88 5.03
N ILE A 122 -2.05 18.79 5.61
CA ILE A 122 -2.53 18.75 7.00
C ILE A 122 -1.38 18.97 7.99
N ALA A 123 -0.24 18.31 7.77
CA ALA A 123 0.91 18.46 8.67
C ALA A 123 1.47 19.89 8.69
N LYS A 124 1.34 20.64 7.59
CA LYS A 124 1.66 22.07 7.53
C LYS A 124 0.63 22.95 8.21
N SER A 125 -0.67 22.64 8.08
CA SER A 125 -1.74 23.47 8.66
C SER A 125 -1.73 23.46 10.19
N ILE A 126 -1.27 22.37 10.83
CA ILE A 126 -1.17 22.26 12.29
C ILE A 126 0.06 23.00 12.85
N ASN A 127 1.01 23.41 12.00
CA ASN A 127 2.21 24.15 12.43
C ASN A 127 2.07 25.68 12.34
N ASN A 128 0.94 26.19 11.84
CA ASN A 128 0.55 27.60 11.91
C ASN A 128 -0.47 27.80 13.02
#